data_AF-A0A3M7QM15-F1
#
_entry.id   AF-A0A3M7QM15-F1
#
_cell.length_a   1.000
_cell.length_b   1.000
_cell.length_c   1.000
_cell.angle_alpha   90.00
_cell.angle_beta   90.00
_cell.angle_gamma   90.00
#
_symmetry.space_group_name_H-M   'P 1'
#
loop_
_entity.id
_entity.type
_entity.pdbx_description
1 polymer ?
#
loop_
_entity_poly.entity_id
_entity_poly.type
_entity_poly.pdbx_seq_one_letter_code
_entity_poly.pdbx_strand_id
1 'polypeptide(L)'
;RLTPAYLVAFLISLNLSPYMGNGPLFPDSGFESNECKYQWWANALYINNFYKPENFCFGIAWYLANDFQFHLFAPLILIPLVLKKIFLAIGISVGLLAVNVLLIVLNLYYRQIEAAQFGQNFKEFFMDYYIIPWYRMAPYIIGILVGYLVVACKKRSIKLKNSLNVFFWIITLLLTSVTVFGLYPDALGENPLTRETRILYQSLSKIAWSVAIGYLVFSCVMSTGGLVNTILSWSFWVPLSRINYSAFLIHIMVIMAFNVNQEHLFHLQDLNMAVHFLAQIIFTYAFAYLFNLFFEQPFVAVEKFFIKF
;
A
#
# COMPACT_ATOMS: atom_id res chain seq x y z
N ARG A 1 -0.49 -7.33 17.91
CA ARG A 1 -0.91 -5.93 17.64
C ARG A 1 -1.90 -5.75 16.47
N LEU A 2 -1.61 -6.23 15.25
CA LEU A 2 -2.35 -5.82 14.03
C LEU A 2 -3.76 -6.41 13.92
N THR A 3 -3.90 -7.73 14.03
CA THR A 3 -5.15 -8.47 13.74
C THR A 3 -6.36 -8.02 14.58
N PRO A 4 -6.26 -7.78 15.89
CA PRO A 4 -7.43 -7.36 16.68
C PRO A 4 -8.02 -6.04 16.21
N ALA A 5 -7.19 -5.01 16.00
CA ALA A 5 -7.63 -3.71 15.50
C ALA A 5 -8.25 -3.83 14.09
N TYR A 6 -7.62 -4.63 13.23
CA TYR A 6 -8.17 -4.94 11.91
C TYR A 6 -9.57 -5.57 11.97
N LEU A 7 -9.77 -6.59 12.80
CA LEU A 7 -11.07 -7.26 12.92
C LEU A 7 -12.14 -6.32 13.49
N VAL A 8 -11.78 -5.45 14.44
CA VAL A 8 -12.72 -4.42 14.93
C VAL A 8 -13.11 -3.45 13.83
N ALA A 9 -12.15 -2.92 13.06
CA ALA A 9 -12.44 -2.02 11.95
C ALA A 9 -13.35 -2.70 10.90
N PHE A 10 -13.09 -3.96 10.60
CA PHE A 10 -13.93 -4.77 9.72
C PHE A 10 -15.36 -4.91 10.28
N LEU A 11 -15.52 -5.24 11.56
CA LEU A 11 -16.84 -5.37 12.19
C LEU A 11 -17.60 -4.04 12.21
N ILE A 12 -16.90 -2.91 12.42
CA ILE A 12 -17.48 -1.57 12.30
C ILE A 12 -17.97 -1.33 10.85
N SER A 13 -17.15 -1.63 9.85
CA SER A 13 -17.55 -1.48 8.45
C SER A 13 -18.78 -2.33 8.12
N LEU A 14 -18.80 -3.59 8.59
CA LEU A 14 -19.89 -4.52 8.29
C LEU A 14 -21.21 -4.18 8.98
N ASN A 15 -21.18 -3.72 10.23
CA ASN A 15 -22.38 -3.57 11.05
C ASN A 15 -22.82 -2.13 11.27
N LEU A 16 -21.89 -1.18 11.27
CA LEU A 16 -22.19 0.23 11.54
C LEU A 16 -22.28 1.07 10.27
N SER A 17 -21.66 0.66 9.17
CA SER A 17 -21.73 1.44 7.92
C SER A 17 -23.16 1.75 7.44
N PRO A 18 -24.19 0.89 7.59
CA PRO A 18 -25.55 1.25 7.18
C PRO A 18 -26.15 2.46 7.93
N TYR A 19 -25.61 2.78 9.11
CA TYR A 19 -26.08 3.88 9.97
C TYR A 19 -25.18 5.12 9.90
N MET A 20 -24.17 5.13 9.02
CA MET A 20 -23.21 6.24 8.90
C MET A 20 -23.72 7.40 8.04
N GLY A 21 -24.95 7.35 7.57
CA GLY A 21 -25.47 8.39 6.68
C GLY A 21 -26.86 8.14 6.14
N ASN A 22 -27.37 9.17 5.48
CA ASN A 22 -28.69 9.22 4.85
C ASN A 22 -28.70 10.13 3.61
N GLY A 23 -27.53 10.44 3.04
CA GLY A 23 -27.44 11.27 1.84
C GLY A 23 -27.92 10.56 0.58
N PRO A 24 -28.07 11.31 -0.53
CA PRO A 24 -28.75 10.82 -1.74
C PRO A 24 -28.01 9.69 -2.47
N LEU A 25 -26.69 9.55 -2.27
CA LEU A 25 -25.88 8.47 -2.84
C LEU A 25 -25.54 7.40 -1.80
N PHE A 26 -26.10 7.48 -0.59
CA PHE A 26 -25.82 6.54 0.48
C PHE A 26 -26.44 5.17 0.16
N PRO A 27 -25.66 4.07 0.17
CA PRO A 27 -26.22 2.75 -0.11
C PRO A 27 -27.10 2.25 1.04
N ASP A 28 -28.27 1.71 0.72
CA ASP A 28 -29.22 1.16 1.71
C ASP A 28 -28.62 0.06 2.60
N SER A 29 -27.69 -0.73 2.06
CA SER A 29 -27.01 -1.81 2.78
C SER A 29 -25.71 -1.39 3.48
N GLY A 30 -25.36 -0.10 3.47
CA GLY A 30 -24.06 0.39 3.91
C GLY A 30 -22.95 0.15 2.87
N PHE A 31 -21.69 0.31 3.30
CA PHE A 31 -20.53 0.28 2.39
C PHE A 31 -20.13 -1.13 1.93
N GLU A 32 -20.56 -2.16 2.66
CA GLU A 32 -20.18 -3.55 2.41
C GLU A 32 -21.30 -4.32 1.72
N SER A 33 -20.92 -5.34 0.95
CA SER A 33 -21.89 -6.26 0.33
C SER A 33 -22.58 -7.14 1.39
N ASN A 34 -23.84 -7.51 1.14
CA ASN A 34 -24.55 -8.49 1.96
C ASN A 34 -23.86 -9.87 2.01
N GLU A 35 -23.08 -10.20 0.97
CA GLU A 35 -22.28 -11.44 0.90
C GLU A 35 -21.21 -11.51 2.00
N CYS A 36 -20.83 -10.37 2.58
CA CYS A 36 -19.82 -10.31 3.63
C CYS A 36 -20.19 -11.06 4.90
N LYS A 37 -21.48 -11.27 5.14
CA LYS A 37 -21.98 -12.10 6.24
C LYS A 37 -21.57 -13.56 6.11
N TYR A 38 -21.28 -14.04 4.90
CA TYR A 38 -20.88 -15.43 4.63
C TYR A 38 -19.36 -15.60 4.43
N GLN A 39 -18.63 -14.51 4.24
CA GLN A 39 -17.20 -14.53 3.88
C GLN A 39 -16.27 -13.85 4.89
N TRP A 40 -16.80 -13.41 6.04
CA TRP A 40 -16.04 -12.74 7.11
C TRP A 40 -14.80 -13.52 7.57
N TRP A 41 -14.85 -14.85 7.55
CA TRP A 41 -13.74 -15.72 7.96
C TRP A 41 -12.54 -15.62 7.00
N ALA A 42 -12.76 -15.30 5.72
CA ALA A 42 -11.69 -15.12 4.74
C ALA A 42 -10.84 -13.89 5.08
N ASN A 43 -11.47 -12.83 5.59
CA ASN A 43 -10.80 -11.64 6.12
C ASN A 43 -9.99 -11.97 7.38
N ALA A 44 -10.53 -12.77 8.30
CA ALA A 44 -9.83 -13.19 9.52
C ALA A 44 -8.61 -14.08 9.23
N LEU A 45 -8.66 -14.90 8.18
CA LEU A 45 -7.56 -15.76 7.72
C LEU A 45 -6.61 -15.08 6.73
N TYR A 46 -6.81 -13.79 6.40
CA TYR A 46 -5.98 -13.05 5.43
C TYR A 46 -5.93 -13.71 4.02
N ILE A 47 -7.04 -14.29 3.58
CA ILE A 47 -7.19 -14.91 2.25
C ILE A 47 -8.32 -14.28 1.43
N ASN A 48 -8.82 -13.12 1.84
CA ASN A 48 -9.89 -12.38 1.18
C ASN A 48 -9.54 -11.88 -0.25
N ASN A 49 -8.27 -11.90 -0.62
CA ASN A 49 -7.77 -11.64 -1.98
C ASN A 49 -7.69 -12.90 -2.86
N PHE A 50 -7.86 -14.11 -2.29
CA PHE A 50 -7.87 -15.39 -3.02
C PHE A 50 -9.27 -16.01 -3.08
N TYR A 51 -9.98 -16.00 -1.94
CA TYR A 51 -11.27 -16.67 -1.82
C TYR A 51 -12.39 -15.78 -2.36
N LYS A 52 -12.93 -16.15 -3.53
CA LYS A 52 -14.01 -15.43 -4.23
C LYS A 52 -13.78 -13.92 -4.23
N PRO A 53 -12.72 -13.45 -4.89
CA PRO A 53 -12.30 -12.08 -4.78
C PRO A 53 -13.41 -11.13 -5.25
N GLU A 54 -14.28 -11.51 -6.20
CA GLU A 54 -15.39 -10.68 -6.70
C GLU A 54 -16.35 -10.15 -5.62
N ASN A 55 -16.44 -10.85 -4.47
CA ASN A 55 -17.27 -10.51 -3.32
C ASN A 55 -16.40 -10.23 -2.07
N PHE A 56 -15.18 -9.75 -2.25
CA PHE A 56 -14.29 -9.42 -1.15
C PHE A 56 -14.87 -8.30 -0.27
N CYS A 57 -14.64 -8.43 1.03
CA CYS A 57 -15.20 -7.55 2.04
C CYS A 57 -14.13 -6.68 2.64
N PHE A 58 -14.53 -5.49 3.05
CA PHE A 58 -13.67 -4.49 3.67
C PHE A 58 -12.44 -4.25 2.79
N GLY A 59 -12.71 -3.64 1.64
CA GLY A 59 -11.82 -3.74 0.50
C GLY A 59 -10.38 -3.38 0.81
N ILE A 60 -10.15 -2.40 1.67
CA ILE A 60 -8.80 -1.97 2.10
C ILE A 60 -7.92 -3.10 2.67
N ALA A 61 -8.53 -4.17 3.18
CA ALA A 61 -7.87 -5.33 3.75
C ALA A 61 -7.06 -6.15 2.74
N TRP A 62 -7.24 -5.96 1.42
CA TRP A 62 -6.46 -6.66 0.40
C TRP A 62 -4.95 -6.51 0.63
N TYR A 63 -4.52 -5.34 1.12
CA TYR A 63 -3.11 -5.06 1.39
C TYR A 63 -2.59 -5.86 2.59
N LEU A 64 -3.40 -6.00 3.65
CA LEU A 64 -3.02 -6.80 4.82
C LEU A 64 -2.93 -8.29 4.49
N ALA A 65 -3.83 -8.78 3.64
CA ALA A 65 -3.79 -10.15 3.13
C ALA A 65 -2.49 -10.41 2.37
N ASN A 66 -2.14 -9.50 1.44
CA ASN A 66 -0.87 -9.57 0.72
C ASN A 66 0.34 -9.57 1.66
N ASP A 67 0.39 -8.65 2.64
CA ASP A 67 1.52 -8.55 3.56
C ASP A 67 1.70 -9.82 4.41
N PHE A 68 0.60 -10.37 4.96
CA PHE A 68 0.64 -11.64 5.69
C PHE A 68 1.14 -12.79 4.81
N GLN A 69 0.64 -12.89 3.58
CA GLN A 69 1.06 -13.93 2.64
C GLN A 69 2.55 -13.79 2.28
N PHE A 70 3.02 -12.58 2.00
CA PHE A 70 4.43 -12.34 1.71
C PHE A 70 5.32 -12.62 2.92
N HIS A 71 4.84 -12.37 4.14
CA HIS A 71 5.53 -12.76 5.36
C HIS A 71 5.79 -14.27 5.43
N LEU A 72 4.81 -15.09 5.04
CA LEU A 72 4.98 -16.55 4.97
C LEU A 72 6.04 -16.98 3.95
N PHE A 73 6.20 -16.24 2.84
CA PHE A 73 7.20 -16.52 1.80
C PHE A 73 8.56 -15.85 2.05
N ALA A 74 8.66 -14.89 2.97
CA ALA A 74 9.90 -14.21 3.32
C ALA A 74 11.08 -15.13 3.65
N PRO A 75 10.89 -16.29 4.34
CA PRO A 75 11.96 -17.25 4.62
C PRO A 75 12.71 -17.75 3.38
N LEU A 76 12.06 -17.80 2.20
CA LEU A 76 12.71 -18.22 0.95
C LEU A 76 13.90 -17.32 0.58
N ILE A 77 13.84 -16.04 0.93
CA ILE A 77 14.92 -15.07 0.69
C ILE A 77 15.77 -14.91 1.95
N LEU A 78 15.14 -14.83 3.12
CA LEU A 78 15.83 -14.58 4.39
C LEU A 78 16.75 -15.74 4.82
N ILE A 79 16.35 -17.00 4.66
CA ILE A 79 17.17 -18.15 5.08
C ILE A 79 18.50 -18.17 4.29
N PRO A 80 18.52 -18.09 2.94
CA PRO A 80 19.77 -17.97 2.19
C PRO A 80 20.63 -16.78 2.62
N LEU A 81 20.03 -15.62 2.92
CA LEU A 81 20.76 -14.43 3.40
C LEU A 81 21.42 -14.67 4.76
N VAL A 82 20.71 -15.28 5.71
CA VAL A 82 21.25 -15.62 7.04
C VAL A 82 22.37 -16.66 6.93
N LEU A 83 22.22 -17.63 6.03
CA LEU A 83 23.25 -18.63 5.72
C LEU A 83 24.40 -18.07 4.86
N LYS A 84 24.43 -16.75 4.61
CA LYS A 84 25.44 -16.05 3.78
C LYS A 84 25.52 -16.53 2.32
N LYS A 85 24.50 -17.23 1.84
CA LYS A 85 24.35 -17.66 0.43
C LYS A 85 23.76 -16.51 -0.39
N ILE A 86 24.48 -15.39 -0.48
CA ILE A 86 23.96 -14.14 -1.04
C ILE A 86 23.57 -14.26 -2.52
N PHE A 87 24.36 -14.97 -3.32
CA PHE A 87 24.05 -15.18 -4.74
C PHE A 87 22.78 -16.00 -4.95
N LEU A 88 22.52 -16.97 -4.07
CA LEU A 88 21.27 -17.75 -4.10
C LEU A 88 20.07 -16.85 -3.75
N ALA A 89 20.19 -16.03 -2.69
CA ALA A 89 19.13 -15.09 -2.32
C ALA A 89 18.82 -14.08 -3.44
N ILE A 90 19.86 -13.55 -4.08
CA ILE A 90 19.72 -12.64 -5.22
C ILE A 90 19.10 -13.37 -6.41
N GLY A 91 19.55 -14.58 -6.73
CA GLY A 91 19.00 -15.39 -7.81
C GLY A 91 17.51 -15.68 -7.62
N ILE A 92 17.10 -16.07 -6.41
CA ILE A 92 15.68 -16.25 -6.04
C ILE A 92 14.91 -14.95 -6.21
N SER A 93 15.44 -13.84 -5.68
CA SER A 93 14.77 -12.53 -5.74
C SER A 93 14.58 -12.05 -7.18
N VAL A 94 15.62 -12.16 -8.02
CA VAL A 94 15.56 -11.79 -9.44
C VAL A 94 14.61 -12.71 -10.20
N GLY A 95 14.63 -14.02 -9.95
CA GLY A 95 13.69 -14.96 -10.56
C GLY A 95 12.23 -14.64 -10.20
N LEU A 96 11.96 -14.36 -8.93
CA LEU A 96 10.64 -13.97 -8.44
C LEU A 96 10.16 -12.63 -9.04
N LEU A 97 11.04 -11.64 -9.17
CA LEU A 97 10.75 -10.37 -9.86
C LEU A 97 10.51 -10.56 -11.36
N ALA A 98 11.28 -11.43 -12.02
CA ALA A 98 11.08 -11.75 -13.43
C ALA A 98 9.73 -12.43 -13.67
N VAL A 99 9.34 -13.37 -12.80
CA VAL A 99 8.02 -14.00 -12.82
C VAL A 99 6.91 -12.97 -12.58
N ASN A 100 7.07 -12.08 -11.60
CA ASN A 100 6.14 -10.97 -11.36
C ASN A 100 5.92 -10.12 -12.63
N VAL A 101 6.99 -9.65 -13.26
CA VAL A 101 6.93 -8.84 -14.48
C VAL A 101 6.30 -9.63 -15.63
N LEU A 102 6.73 -10.88 -15.85
CA LEU A 102 6.20 -11.74 -16.90
C LEU A 102 4.69 -11.94 -16.76
N LEU A 103 4.23 -12.30 -15.56
CA LEU A 103 2.81 -12.56 -15.33
C LEU A 103 1.95 -11.29 -15.49
N ILE A 104 2.48 -10.11 -15.14
CA ILE A 104 1.81 -8.83 -15.40
C ILE A 104 1.69 -8.59 -16.91
N VAL A 105 2.80 -8.74 -17.64
CA VAL A 105 2.84 -8.52 -19.09
C VAL A 105 1.86 -9.45 -19.79
N LEU A 106 1.88 -10.74 -19.46
CA LEU A 106 0.96 -11.72 -20.05
C LEU A 106 -0.50 -11.36 -19.74
N ASN A 107 -0.84 -11.04 -18.50
CA ASN A 107 -2.21 -10.71 -18.12
C ASN A 107 -2.73 -9.48 -18.86
N LEU A 108 -1.99 -8.37 -18.84
CA LEU A 108 -2.40 -7.13 -19.52
C LEU A 108 -2.40 -7.27 -21.05
N TYR A 109 -1.50 -8.08 -21.60
CA TYR A 109 -1.48 -8.36 -23.03
C TYR A 109 -2.70 -9.20 -23.46
N TYR A 110 -3.04 -10.27 -22.75
CA TYR A 110 -4.14 -11.14 -23.16
C TYR A 110 -5.53 -10.60 -22.83
N ARG A 111 -5.70 -10.00 -21.64
CA ARG A 111 -7.02 -9.52 -21.18
C ARG A 111 -7.40 -8.14 -21.70
N GLN A 112 -6.48 -7.42 -22.34
CA GLN A 112 -6.71 -6.07 -22.83
C GLN A 112 -7.26 -5.10 -21.76
N ILE A 113 -6.91 -5.33 -20.49
CA ILE A 113 -7.35 -4.49 -19.38
C ILE A 113 -6.84 -3.07 -19.61
N GLU A 114 -7.77 -2.14 -19.81
CA GLU A 114 -7.44 -0.73 -19.88
C GLU A 114 -6.90 -0.26 -18.52
N ALA A 115 -5.75 0.41 -18.51
CA ALA A 115 -5.13 0.94 -17.29
C ALA A 115 -5.86 2.18 -16.74
N ALA A 116 -7.18 2.25 -16.90
CA ALA A 116 -7.96 3.37 -16.40
C ALA A 116 -8.25 3.13 -14.91
N GLN A 117 -7.46 3.79 -14.06
CA GLN A 117 -7.72 3.86 -12.61
C GLN A 117 -9.09 4.51 -12.28
N PHE A 118 -9.74 5.15 -13.24
CA PHE A 118 -10.99 5.89 -13.08
C PHE A 118 -12.00 5.68 -14.23
N GLY A 119 -11.96 4.52 -14.90
CA GLY A 119 -12.86 4.17 -16.01
C GLY A 119 -13.95 3.16 -15.63
N GLN A 120 -14.88 2.88 -16.56
CA GLN A 120 -15.96 1.90 -16.38
C GLN A 120 -15.44 0.49 -16.03
N ASN A 121 -14.18 0.18 -16.38
CA ASN A 121 -13.53 -1.10 -16.14
C ASN A 121 -12.70 -1.14 -14.83
N PHE A 122 -12.86 -0.16 -13.92
CA PHE A 122 -12.11 -0.11 -12.66
C PHE A 122 -12.25 -1.38 -11.84
N LYS A 123 -13.46 -1.96 -11.77
CA LYS A 123 -13.70 -3.21 -11.03
C LYS A 123 -12.84 -4.34 -11.58
N GLU A 124 -12.86 -4.55 -12.90
CA GLU A 124 -12.05 -5.60 -13.55
C GLU A 124 -10.55 -5.36 -13.30
N PHE A 125 -10.06 -4.14 -13.53
CA PHE A 125 -8.68 -3.77 -13.22
C PHE A 125 -8.31 -4.04 -11.76
N PHE A 126 -9.20 -3.69 -10.84
CA PHE A 126 -8.95 -3.86 -9.42
C PHE A 126 -8.84 -5.33 -9.03
N MET A 127 -9.77 -6.16 -9.52
CA MET A 127 -9.88 -7.58 -9.19
C MET A 127 -8.85 -8.45 -9.90
N ASP A 128 -8.66 -8.24 -11.21
CA ASP A 128 -7.86 -9.09 -12.08
C ASP A 128 -6.40 -8.66 -12.19
N TYR A 129 -6.03 -7.55 -11.55
CA TYR A 129 -4.68 -7.03 -11.58
C TYR A 129 -4.25 -6.36 -10.28
N TYR A 130 -5.03 -5.42 -9.75
CA TYR A 130 -4.53 -4.54 -8.68
C TYR A 130 -4.29 -5.27 -7.36
N ILE A 131 -5.21 -6.11 -6.90
CA ILE A 131 -5.13 -6.77 -5.58
C ILE A 131 -4.37 -8.09 -5.58
N ILE A 132 -4.04 -8.61 -6.76
CA ILE A 132 -3.46 -9.94 -6.93
C ILE A 132 -2.06 -10.02 -6.29
N PRO A 133 -1.79 -11.00 -5.40
CA PRO A 133 -0.56 -11.06 -4.61
C PRO A 133 0.72 -11.12 -5.46
N TRP A 134 0.75 -11.99 -6.48
CA TRP A 134 1.95 -12.16 -7.31
C TRP A 134 2.24 -10.98 -8.22
N TYR A 135 1.31 -10.03 -8.40
CA TYR A 135 1.56 -8.73 -9.07
C TYR A 135 2.10 -7.66 -8.09
N ARG A 136 2.05 -7.95 -6.79
CA ARG A 136 2.36 -7.02 -5.69
C ARG A 136 3.57 -7.40 -4.85
N MET A 137 4.22 -8.51 -5.16
CA MET A 137 5.38 -9.01 -4.40
C MET A 137 6.66 -8.17 -4.55
N ALA A 138 6.78 -7.33 -5.59
CA ALA A 138 8.03 -6.61 -5.88
C ALA A 138 8.52 -5.68 -4.75
N PRO A 139 7.68 -4.79 -4.16
CA PRO A 139 8.10 -3.96 -3.03
C PRO A 139 8.56 -4.76 -1.82
N TYR A 140 7.93 -5.91 -1.56
CA TYR A 140 8.28 -6.76 -0.43
C TYR A 140 9.68 -7.39 -0.60
N ILE A 141 9.96 -7.93 -1.78
CA ILE A 141 11.28 -8.51 -2.13
C ILE A 141 12.37 -7.45 -2.04
N ILE A 142 12.15 -6.28 -2.66
CA ILE A 142 13.12 -5.17 -2.66
C ILE A 142 13.34 -4.67 -1.23
N GLY A 143 12.29 -4.57 -0.42
CA GLY A 143 12.37 -4.20 1.00
C GLY A 143 13.26 -5.14 1.81
N ILE A 144 13.14 -6.47 1.63
CA ILE A 144 14.02 -7.45 2.29
C ILE A 144 15.48 -7.24 1.88
N LEU A 145 15.75 -7.08 0.58
CA LEU A 145 17.11 -6.89 0.07
C LEU A 145 17.73 -5.59 0.58
N VAL A 146 16.97 -4.49 0.57
CA VAL A 146 17.41 -3.20 1.11
C VAL A 146 17.67 -3.29 2.61
N GLY A 147 16.78 -3.95 3.37
CA GLY A 147 16.97 -4.18 4.80
C GLY A 147 18.27 -4.93 5.11
N TYR A 148 18.55 -6.01 4.36
CA TYR A 148 19.80 -6.75 4.46
C TYR A 148 21.02 -5.88 4.09
N LEU A 149 20.93 -5.09 3.02
CA LEU A 149 21.99 -4.17 2.58
C LEU A 149 22.33 -3.15 3.68
N VAL A 150 21.31 -2.53 4.29
CA VAL A 150 21.48 -1.57 5.40
C VAL A 150 22.24 -2.20 6.56
N VAL A 151 21.81 -3.39 7.01
CA VAL A 151 22.46 -4.10 8.12
C VAL A 151 23.91 -4.46 7.77
N ALA A 152 24.15 -4.97 6.57
CA ALA A 152 25.48 -5.35 6.11
C ALA A 152 26.43 -4.14 5.99
N CYS A 153 25.96 -3.03 5.42
CA CYS A 153 26.73 -1.80 5.29
C CYS A 153 27.05 -1.17 6.64
N LYS A 154 26.08 -1.13 7.56
CA LYS A 154 26.27 -0.61 8.91
C LYS A 154 27.29 -1.43 9.70
N LYS A 155 27.21 -2.76 9.62
CA LYS A 155 28.18 -3.67 10.28
C LYS A 155 29.61 -3.49 9.77
N ARG A 156 29.78 -3.14 8.50
CA ARG A 156 31.09 -2.93 7.86
C ARG A 156 31.54 -1.47 7.84
N SER A 157 30.76 -0.55 8.42
CA SER A 157 31.02 0.90 8.40
C SER A 157 31.28 1.45 6.98
N ILE A 158 30.59 0.90 5.97
CA ILE A 158 30.75 1.33 4.57
C ILE A 158 30.14 2.73 4.42
N LYS A 159 30.94 3.67 3.92
CA LYS A 159 30.48 5.03 3.61
C LYS A 159 30.29 5.18 2.10
N LEU A 160 29.15 5.75 1.69
CA LEU A 160 28.87 6.05 0.30
C LEU A 160 29.64 7.31 -0.11
N LYS A 161 30.30 7.29 -1.28
CA LYS A 161 30.96 8.48 -1.85
C LYS A 161 29.90 9.53 -2.21
N ASN A 162 30.21 10.81 -2.01
CA ASN A 162 29.27 11.92 -2.28
C ASN A 162 28.78 11.94 -3.74
N SER A 163 29.64 11.65 -4.71
CA SER A 163 29.24 11.57 -6.13
C SER A 163 28.20 10.47 -6.40
N LEU A 164 28.38 9.29 -5.80
CA LEU A 164 27.41 8.20 -5.87
C LEU A 164 26.11 8.55 -5.15
N ASN A 165 26.19 9.26 -4.01
CA ASN A 165 25.02 9.72 -3.28
C ASN A 165 24.14 10.64 -4.15
N VAL A 166 24.76 11.64 -4.80
CA VAL A 166 24.05 12.55 -5.71
C VAL A 166 23.45 11.79 -6.89
N PHE A 167 24.20 10.87 -7.50
CA PHE A 167 23.72 10.04 -8.60
C PHE A 167 22.45 9.25 -8.24
N PHE A 168 22.46 8.56 -7.10
CA PHE A 168 21.29 7.79 -6.65
C PHE A 168 20.11 8.67 -6.23
N TRP A 169 20.35 9.87 -5.71
CA TRP A 169 19.28 10.84 -5.47
C TRP A 169 18.63 11.33 -6.77
N ILE A 170 19.43 11.61 -7.82
CA ILE A 170 18.90 11.96 -9.15
C ILE A 170 18.06 10.81 -9.71
N ILE A 171 18.56 9.57 -9.64
CA ILE A 171 17.80 8.38 -10.05
C ILE A 171 16.50 8.26 -9.25
N THR A 172 16.56 8.46 -7.93
CA THR A 172 15.38 8.37 -7.06
C THR A 172 14.32 9.36 -7.49
N LEU A 173 14.70 10.63 -7.72
CA LEU A 173 13.79 11.67 -8.20
C LEU A 173 13.18 11.30 -9.56
N LEU A 174 13.99 10.84 -10.52
CA LEU A 174 13.51 10.42 -11.83
C LEU A 174 12.52 9.25 -11.74
N LEU A 175 12.86 8.21 -10.98
CA LEU A 175 11.99 7.04 -10.79
C LEU A 175 10.67 7.46 -10.13
N THR A 176 10.71 8.26 -9.06
CA THR A 176 9.49 8.73 -8.39
C THR A 176 8.62 9.57 -9.33
N SER A 177 9.22 10.49 -10.09
CA SER A 177 8.48 11.33 -11.03
C SER A 177 7.81 10.50 -12.13
N VAL A 178 8.54 9.54 -12.72
CA VAL A 178 7.97 8.64 -13.72
C VAL A 178 6.81 7.84 -13.11
N THR A 179 6.95 7.27 -11.91
CA THR A 179 5.89 6.46 -11.28
C THR A 179 4.69 7.25 -10.75
N VAL A 180 4.80 8.56 -10.59
CA VAL A 180 3.68 9.41 -10.15
C VAL A 180 2.97 10.04 -11.35
N PHE A 181 3.73 10.59 -12.29
CA PHE A 181 3.19 11.35 -13.42
C PHE A 181 3.13 10.56 -14.72
N GLY A 182 3.65 9.33 -14.77
CA GLY A 182 3.77 8.55 -16.01
C GLY A 182 2.43 8.23 -16.67
N LEU A 183 1.35 8.08 -15.90
CA LEU A 183 -0.02 7.87 -16.42
C LEU A 183 -0.83 9.16 -16.57
N TYR A 184 -0.23 10.33 -16.39
CA TYR A 184 -0.93 11.60 -16.50
C TYR A 184 -1.62 11.82 -17.87
N PRO A 185 -0.98 11.50 -19.03
CA PRO A 185 -1.66 11.60 -20.33
C PRO A 185 -2.89 10.68 -20.45
N ASP A 186 -2.79 9.46 -19.92
CA ASP A 186 -3.90 8.50 -19.88
C ASP A 186 -5.05 9.02 -19.00
N ALA A 187 -4.74 9.73 -17.91
CA ALA A 187 -5.75 10.29 -17.00
C ALA A 187 -6.51 11.48 -17.61
N LEU A 188 -5.85 12.30 -18.45
CA LEU A 188 -6.49 13.42 -19.14
C LEU A 188 -7.25 12.98 -20.41
N GLY A 189 -6.94 11.80 -20.96
CA GLY A 189 -7.43 11.37 -22.27
C GLY A 189 -6.78 12.13 -23.45
N GLU A 190 -5.76 12.95 -23.17
CA GLU A 190 -5.00 13.72 -24.16
C GLU A 190 -3.69 13.00 -24.50
N ASN A 191 -3.53 12.60 -25.76
CA ASN A 191 -2.36 11.82 -26.23
C ASN A 191 -2.06 10.60 -25.33
N PRO A 192 -3.02 9.65 -25.20
CA PRO A 192 -2.86 8.50 -24.34
C PRO A 192 -1.63 7.67 -24.74
N LEU A 193 -1.05 7.00 -23.75
CA LEU A 193 0.12 6.15 -23.97
C LEU A 193 -0.23 5.01 -24.92
N THR A 194 0.76 4.57 -25.71
CA THR A 194 0.62 3.33 -26.47
C THR A 194 0.42 2.15 -25.51
N ARG A 195 -0.23 1.10 -26.00
CA ARG A 195 -0.51 -0.11 -25.23
C ARG A 195 0.77 -0.71 -24.64
N GLU A 196 1.84 -0.74 -25.42
CA GLU A 196 3.14 -1.29 -25.05
C GLU A 196 3.76 -0.47 -23.91
N THR A 197 3.72 0.87 -23.99
CA THR A 197 4.23 1.76 -22.94
C THR A 197 3.42 1.61 -21.65
N ARG A 198 2.11 1.46 -21.75
CA ARG A 198 1.22 1.22 -20.60
C ARG A 198 1.52 -0.12 -19.90
N ILE A 199 1.72 -1.19 -20.67
CA ILE A 199 2.10 -2.51 -20.12
C ILE A 199 3.48 -2.44 -19.46
N LEU A 200 4.44 -1.76 -20.10
CA LEU A 200 5.77 -1.54 -19.54
C LEU A 200 5.71 -0.77 -18.22
N TYR A 201 4.93 0.30 -18.19
CA TYR A 201 4.70 1.10 -16.99
C TYR A 201 4.09 0.26 -15.86
N GLN A 202 3.01 -0.48 -16.15
CA GLN A 202 2.30 -1.25 -15.14
C GLN A 202 3.14 -2.41 -14.57
N SER A 203 4.02 -3.00 -15.39
CA SER A 203 4.91 -4.08 -14.96
C SER A 203 6.12 -3.59 -14.16
N LEU A 204 6.68 -2.42 -14.48
CA LEU A 204 7.92 -1.93 -13.86
C LEU A 204 7.73 -0.85 -12.79
N SER A 205 6.61 -0.12 -12.78
CA SER A 205 6.39 1.03 -11.87
C SER A 205 6.54 0.65 -10.39
N LYS A 206 6.04 -0.52 -9.98
CA LYS A 206 6.16 -0.99 -8.59
C LYS A 206 7.61 -1.29 -8.20
N ILE A 207 8.39 -1.85 -9.13
CA ILE A 207 9.83 -2.09 -8.93
C ILE A 207 10.55 -0.75 -8.82
N ALA A 208 10.31 0.16 -9.77
CA ALA A 208 10.91 1.49 -9.81
C ALA A 208 10.63 2.27 -8.51
N TRP A 209 9.37 2.35 -8.08
CA TRP A 209 8.96 2.98 -6.83
C TRP A 209 9.69 2.38 -5.64
N SER A 210 9.74 1.05 -5.56
CA SER A 210 10.36 0.34 -4.43
C SER A 210 11.87 0.52 -4.36
N VAL A 211 12.56 0.59 -5.50
CA VAL A 211 13.99 0.92 -5.57
C VAL A 211 14.23 2.36 -5.12
N ALA A 212 13.41 3.31 -5.58
CA ALA A 212 13.50 4.72 -5.19
C ALA A 212 13.31 4.90 -3.66
N ILE A 213 12.23 4.35 -3.12
CA ILE A 213 11.96 4.40 -1.67
C ILE A 213 13.01 3.61 -0.89
N GLY A 214 13.47 2.48 -1.41
CA GLY A 214 14.54 1.67 -0.83
C GLY A 214 15.84 2.47 -0.67
N TYR A 215 16.24 3.23 -1.69
CA TYR A 215 17.40 4.10 -1.61
C TYR A 215 17.18 5.28 -0.66
N LEU A 216 16.00 5.90 -0.66
CA LEU A 216 15.64 6.96 0.30
C LEU A 216 15.82 6.46 1.74
N VAL A 217 15.28 5.28 2.07
CA VAL A 217 15.43 4.67 3.40
C VAL A 217 16.89 4.36 3.68
N PHE A 218 17.61 3.74 2.75
CA PHE A 218 19.04 3.45 2.89
C PHE A 218 19.84 4.73 3.20
N SER A 219 19.61 5.80 2.45
CA SER A 219 20.33 7.07 2.61
C SER A 219 20.03 7.76 3.94
N CYS A 220 18.78 7.71 4.41
CA CYS A 220 18.41 8.23 5.73
C CYS A 220 19.09 7.44 6.85
N VAL A 221 19.04 6.10 6.81
CA VAL A 221 19.66 5.25 7.84
C VAL A 221 21.18 5.35 7.86
N MET A 222 21.81 5.50 6.69
CA MET A 222 23.26 5.66 6.55
C MET A 222 23.75 7.09 6.85
N SER A 223 22.86 8.00 7.28
CA SER A 223 23.17 9.40 7.57
C SER A 223 23.71 10.19 6.36
N THR A 224 23.35 9.79 5.14
CA THR A 224 23.72 10.46 3.88
C THR A 224 22.53 11.19 3.23
N GLY A 225 21.36 11.17 3.87
CA GLY A 225 20.12 11.75 3.34
C GLY A 225 19.95 13.26 3.51
N GLY A 226 20.88 13.95 4.20
CA GLY A 226 20.88 15.40 4.34
C GLY A 226 19.54 15.98 4.82
N LEU A 227 19.02 16.98 4.10
CA LEU A 227 17.77 17.68 4.43
C LEU A 227 16.55 16.73 4.45
N VAL A 228 16.50 15.74 3.57
CA VAL A 228 15.40 14.75 3.54
C VAL A 228 15.38 13.96 4.85
N ASN A 229 16.54 13.53 5.34
CA ASN A 229 16.63 12.84 6.63
C ASN A 229 16.19 13.75 7.78
N THR A 230 16.57 15.03 7.78
CA THR A 230 16.14 16.00 8.80
C THR A 230 14.62 16.13 8.85
N ILE A 231 13.96 16.24 7.70
CA ILE A 231 12.50 16.34 7.62
C ILE A 231 11.83 15.04 8.08
N LEU A 232 12.29 13.89 7.58
CA LEU A 232 11.65 12.60 7.86
C LEU A 232 11.89 12.10 9.29
N SER A 233 12.99 12.52 9.93
CA SER A 233 13.28 12.20 11.33
C SER A 233 12.67 13.21 12.33
N TRP A 234 11.92 14.20 11.85
CA TRP A 234 11.33 15.22 12.70
C TRP A 234 10.32 14.63 13.69
N SER A 235 10.44 15.03 14.97
CA SER A 235 9.60 14.53 16.07
C SER A 235 8.11 14.80 15.89
N PHE A 236 7.74 15.80 15.06
CA PHE A 236 6.36 16.07 14.67
C PHE A 236 5.65 14.83 14.07
N TRP A 237 6.38 13.99 13.33
CA TRP A 237 5.81 12.78 12.72
C TRP A 237 5.58 11.63 13.70
N VAL A 238 6.14 11.69 14.91
CA VAL A 238 6.05 10.60 15.90
C VAL A 238 4.60 10.29 16.31
N PRO A 239 3.76 11.26 16.73
CA PRO A 239 2.36 10.96 17.06
C PRO A 239 1.58 10.43 15.85
N LEU A 240 1.75 11.02 14.66
CA LEU A 240 1.06 10.60 13.44
C LEU A 240 1.45 9.17 13.01
N SER A 241 2.74 8.84 13.06
CA SER A 241 3.24 7.51 12.71
C SER A 241 2.74 6.42 13.67
N ARG A 242 2.51 6.74 14.95
CA ARG A 242 1.95 5.80 15.93
C ARG A 242 0.52 5.38 15.64
N ILE A 243 -0.30 6.29 15.09
CA ILE A 243 -1.72 6.05 14.77
C ILE A 243 -1.95 5.75 13.27
N ASN A 244 -0.91 5.74 12.45
CA ASN A 244 -1.03 5.56 11.00
C ASN A 244 -1.67 4.22 10.61
N TYR A 245 -1.48 3.16 11.41
CA TYR A 245 -2.16 1.89 11.18
C TYR A 245 -3.68 1.99 11.37
N SER A 246 -4.11 2.62 12.46
CA SER A 246 -5.52 2.94 12.69
C SER A 246 -6.09 3.84 11.58
N ALA A 247 -5.34 4.84 11.12
CA ALA A 247 -5.73 5.70 9.99
C ALA A 247 -5.92 4.88 8.70
N PHE A 248 -4.97 3.98 8.40
CA PHE A 248 -5.09 3.05 7.28
C PHE A 248 -6.33 2.17 7.37
N LEU A 249 -6.73 1.70 8.55
CA LEU A 249 -7.93 0.86 8.66
C LEU A 249 -9.22 1.62 8.38
N ILE A 250 -9.31 2.90 8.78
CA ILE A 250 -10.58 3.62 8.75
C ILE A 250 -10.75 4.60 7.59
N HIS A 251 -9.66 5.01 6.92
CA HIS A 251 -9.72 6.11 5.95
C HIS A 251 -10.76 5.89 4.84
N ILE A 252 -10.90 4.67 4.30
CA ILE A 252 -11.90 4.39 3.26
C ILE A 252 -13.32 4.62 3.78
N MET A 253 -13.62 4.21 5.02
CA MET A 253 -14.94 4.47 5.63
C MET A 253 -15.17 5.97 5.79
N VAL A 254 -14.16 6.73 6.22
CA VAL A 254 -14.24 8.20 6.36
C VAL A 254 -14.46 8.87 5.01
N ILE A 255 -13.71 8.46 3.98
CA ILE A 255 -13.83 8.97 2.62
C ILE A 255 -15.22 8.65 2.06
N MET A 256 -15.69 7.40 2.17
CA MET A 256 -17.02 7.03 1.69
C MET A 256 -18.11 7.80 2.43
N ALA A 257 -18.10 7.80 3.77
CA ALA A 257 -19.06 8.54 4.58
C ALA A 257 -19.10 10.02 4.21
N PHE A 258 -17.96 10.65 3.90
CA PHE A 258 -17.94 12.04 3.46
C PHE A 258 -18.57 12.22 2.07
N ASN A 259 -18.24 11.36 1.10
CA ASN A 259 -18.63 11.55 -0.31
C ASN A 259 -20.07 11.13 -0.59
N VAL A 260 -20.54 9.99 -0.07
CA VAL A 260 -21.90 9.49 -0.37
C VAL A 260 -23.00 10.25 0.39
N ASN A 261 -22.63 10.97 1.45
CA ASN A 261 -23.53 11.83 2.19
C ASN A 261 -23.67 13.25 1.60
N GLN A 262 -22.92 13.59 0.54
CA GLN A 262 -23.04 14.92 -0.08
C GLN A 262 -24.40 15.06 -0.77
N GLU A 263 -25.13 16.13 -0.45
CA GLU A 263 -26.40 16.46 -1.11
C GLU A 263 -26.22 17.10 -2.49
N HIS A 264 -25.03 17.67 -2.74
CA HIS A 264 -24.70 18.38 -3.97
C HIS A 264 -23.42 17.85 -4.60
N LEU A 265 -23.40 17.88 -5.94
CA LEU A 265 -22.19 17.61 -6.71
C LEU A 265 -21.17 18.74 -6.51
N PHE A 266 -19.89 18.39 -6.52
CA PHE A 266 -18.80 19.36 -6.50
C PHE A 266 -18.05 19.36 -7.83
N HIS A 267 -17.51 20.52 -8.21
CA HIS A 267 -16.70 20.64 -9.42
C HIS A 267 -15.29 20.08 -9.18
N LEU A 268 -14.81 19.25 -10.12
CA LEU A 268 -13.44 18.75 -10.18
C LEU A 268 -12.47 19.88 -10.56
N GLN A 269 -12.21 20.77 -9.61
CA GLN A 269 -11.22 21.84 -9.70
C GLN A 269 -10.11 21.60 -8.69
N ASP A 270 -8.87 21.98 -9.04
CA ASP A 270 -7.69 21.71 -8.20
C ASP A 270 -7.85 22.21 -6.75
N LEU A 271 -8.41 23.42 -6.58
CA LEU A 271 -8.64 23.99 -5.26
C LEU A 271 -9.67 23.19 -4.46
N ASN A 272 -10.78 22.80 -5.07
CA ASN A 272 -11.80 21.98 -4.41
C ASN A 272 -11.22 20.62 -4.03
N MET A 273 -10.47 19.98 -4.93
CA MET A 273 -9.81 18.70 -4.66
C MET A 273 -8.80 18.81 -3.52
N ALA A 274 -8.02 19.90 -3.45
CA ALA A 274 -7.09 20.16 -2.35
C ALA A 274 -7.82 20.34 -1.01
N VAL A 275 -8.93 21.10 -0.98
CA VAL A 275 -9.74 21.29 0.23
C VAL A 275 -10.36 19.97 0.68
N HIS A 276 -10.94 19.20 -0.23
CA HIS A 276 -11.51 17.88 0.08
C HIS A 276 -10.44 16.91 0.61
N PHE A 277 -9.27 16.88 0.00
CA PHE A 277 -8.15 16.04 0.44
C PHE A 277 -7.68 16.40 1.86
N LEU A 278 -7.47 17.69 2.14
CA LEU A 278 -7.05 18.16 3.46
C LEU A 278 -8.10 17.85 4.53
N ALA A 279 -9.38 18.09 4.23
CA ALA A 279 -10.48 17.76 5.14
C ALA A 279 -10.51 16.26 5.45
N GLN A 280 -10.44 15.40 4.43
CA GLN A 280 -10.46 13.94 4.61
C GLN A 280 -9.25 13.44 5.41
N ILE A 281 -8.06 14.01 5.21
CA ILE A 281 -6.88 13.67 6.04
C ILE A 281 -7.11 14.03 7.49
N ILE A 282 -7.57 15.26 7.76
CA ILE A 282 -7.77 15.75 9.13
C ILE A 282 -8.80 14.86 9.85
N PHE A 283 -9.95 14.59 9.23
CA PHE A 283 -10.97 13.72 9.80
C PHE A 283 -10.48 12.28 9.97
N THR A 284 -9.75 11.74 9.00
CA THR A 284 -9.17 10.39 9.10
C THR A 284 -8.25 10.27 10.30
N TYR A 285 -7.32 11.21 10.51
CA TYR A 285 -6.41 11.16 11.65
C TYR A 285 -7.12 11.44 12.99
N ALA A 286 -8.15 12.30 13.00
CA ALA A 286 -8.96 12.52 14.20
C ALA A 286 -9.71 11.25 14.63
N PHE A 287 -10.39 10.58 13.71
CA PHE A 287 -11.05 9.31 14.00
C PHE A 287 -10.06 8.18 14.28
N ALA A 288 -8.89 8.19 13.64
CA ALA A 288 -7.85 7.18 13.86
C ALA A 288 -7.27 7.27 15.26
N TYR A 289 -7.15 8.49 15.80
CA TYR A 289 -6.75 8.71 17.18
C TYR A 289 -7.75 8.06 18.14
N LEU A 290 -9.05 8.31 17.96
CA LEU A 290 -10.11 7.69 18.77
C LEU A 290 -10.10 6.17 18.63
N PHE A 291 -10.03 5.66 17.40
CA PHE A 291 -9.98 4.23 17.12
C PHE A 291 -8.76 3.56 17.79
N ASN A 292 -7.59 4.19 17.71
CA ASN A 292 -6.39 3.71 18.36
C ASN A 292 -6.56 3.66 19.89
N LEU A 293 -7.15 4.70 20.50
CA LEU A 293 -7.36 4.75 21.94
C LEU A 293 -8.32 3.66 22.45
N PHE A 294 -9.45 3.45 21.75
CA PHE A 294 -10.48 2.52 22.20
C PHE A 294 -10.22 1.07 21.84
N PHE A 295 -9.51 0.81 20.74
CA PHE A 295 -9.37 -0.54 20.20
C PHE A 295 -7.91 -0.97 20.11
N GLU A 296 -7.04 -0.21 19.43
CA GLU A 296 -5.66 -0.66 19.21
C GLU A 296 -4.83 -0.72 20.50
N GLN A 297 -4.82 0.34 21.32
CA GLN A 297 -3.99 0.42 22.53
C GLN A 297 -4.38 -0.59 23.61
N PRO A 298 -5.68 -0.85 23.89
CA PRO A 298 -6.07 -1.90 24.83
C PRO A 298 -5.53 -3.28 24.43
N PHE A 299 -5.62 -3.65 23.15
CA PHE A 299 -5.06 -4.93 22.69
C PHE A 299 -3.53 -4.97 22.81
N VAL A 300 -2.83 -3.88 22.56
CA VAL A 300 -1.38 -3.78 22.80
C VAL A 300 -1.04 -3.94 24.28
N ALA A 301 -1.84 -3.35 25.19
CA ALA A 301 -1.63 -3.48 26.63
C ALA A 301 -1.85 -4.93 27.09
N VAL A 302 -2.90 -5.58 26.59
CA VAL A 302 -3.18 -7.00 26.84
C VAL A 302 -2.06 -7.90 26.30
N GLU A 303 -1.58 -7.64 25.08
CA GLU A 303 -0.47 -8.38 24.47
C GLU A 303 0.80 -8.27 25.31
N LYS A 304 1.15 -7.07 25.81
CA LYS A 304 2.29 -6.86 26.71
C LYS A 304 2.14 -7.57 28.06
N PHE A 305 0.91 -7.76 28.53
CA PHE A 305 0.64 -8.48 29.76
C PHE A 305 0.90 -9.99 29.61
N PHE A 306 0.45 -10.58 28.50
CA PHE A 306 0.61 -12.01 28.22
C PHE A 306 2.00 -12.38 27.68
N ILE A 307 2.57 -11.54 26.83
CA ILE A 307 3.88 -11.75 26.20
C ILE A 307 4.90 -10.89 26.95
N LYS A 308 5.31 -11.37 28.13
CA LYS A 308 6.48 -10.83 28.84
C LYS A 308 7.76 -11.33 28.15
N PHE A 309 8.36 -10.49 27.31
CA PHE A 309 9.79 -10.57 26.97
C PHE A 309 10.50 -9.37 27.61
#